data_AF-A0A7Z9Y5Q4-F1
#
_entry.id   AF-A0A7Z9Y5Q4-F1
#
_cell.length_a   1.000
_cell.length_b   1.000
_cell.length_c   1.000
_cell.angle_alpha   90.00
_cell.angle_beta   90.00
_cell.angle_gamma   90.00
#
_symmetry.space_group_name_H-M   'P 1'
#
loop_
_entity.id
_entity.type
_entity.pdbx_description
1 polymer ?
#
loop_
_entity_poly.entity_id
_entity_poly.type
_entity_poly.pdbx_seq_one_letter_code
_entity_poly.pdbx_strand_id
1 'polypeptide(L)'
;MRRFYRQFVQPGDLCFDIGAHLGNHIRAWLDLGARVVAVEPQPHLLTWLERFYGSHPQVTLLPQAVGAAEGTAALYISQRTPTVSTLSASWMKLVGQDRSFSDVVWDTAVPIPVTTLDRLIEQYGRPAFTKIDVEGYELEVLQGLSQPLPALSFEYIVAVREMALSCLERLKQLGAY
;
A
#
# COMPACT_ATOMS: atom_id res chain seq x y z
N MET A 1 -0.07 0.15 18.03
CA MET A 1 -0.31 -0.70 16.84
C MET A 1 -0.42 -2.19 17.17
N ARG A 2 0.54 -2.84 17.84
CA ARG A 2 0.50 -4.28 18.18
C ARG A 2 -0.83 -4.77 18.81
N ARG A 3 -1.38 -4.03 19.79
CA ARG A 3 -2.67 -4.37 20.44
C ARG A 3 -3.83 -4.40 19.46
N PHE A 4 -3.86 -3.50 18.49
CA PHE A 4 -4.89 -3.44 17.46
C PHE A 4 -4.78 -4.65 16.52
N TYR A 5 -3.58 -4.98 16.04
CA TYR A 5 -3.42 -6.08 15.08
C TYR A 5 -3.61 -7.48 15.67
N ARG A 6 -3.46 -7.66 16.99
CA ARG A 6 -3.61 -8.98 17.64
C ARG A 6 -5.00 -9.61 17.45
N GLN A 7 -6.02 -8.83 17.14
CA GLN A 7 -7.37 -9.35 16.86
C GLN A 7 -7.49 -9.97 15.46
N PHE A 8 -6.54 -9.68 14.56
CA PHE A 8 -6.54 -10.17 13.17
C PHE A 8 -5.35 -11.07 12.84
N VAL A 9 -4.21 -10.87 13.51
CA VAL A 9 -2.93 -11.48 13.17
C VAL A 9 -2.42 -12.35 14.33
N GLN A 10 -2.15 -13.61 14.03
CA GLN A 10 -1.53 -14.61 14.91
C GLN A 10 -0.08 -14.87 14.50
N PRO A 11 0.74 -15.49 15.38
CA PRO A 11 2.09 -15.91 15.01
C PRO A 11 2.09 -16.85 13.80
N GLY A 12 2.97 -16.59 12.83
CA GLY A 12 3.09 -17.35 11.58
C GLY A 12 2.21 -16.84 10.42
N ASP A 13 1.20 -16.01 10.72
CA ASP A 13 0.34 -15.43 9.70
C ASP A 13 1.12 -14.55 8.72
N LEU A 14 0.56 -14.42 7.51
CA LEU A 14 1.09 -13.56 6.46
C LEU A 14 0.37 -12.20 6.48
N CYS A 15 1.12 -11.11 6.41
CA CYS A 15 0.60 -9.76 6.26
C CYS A 15 1.17 -9.09 5.02
N PHE A 16 0.33 -8.36 4.29
CA PHE A 16 0.75 -7.51 3.17
C PHE A 16 0.74 -6.04 3.59
N ASP A 17 1.87 -5.35 3.43
CA ASP A 17 2.04 -3.90 3.64
C ASP A 17 2.15 -3.21 2.27
N ILE A 18 1.02 -2.74 1.72
CA ILE A 18 0.98 -2.09 0.40
C ILE A 18 1.13 -0.58 0.60
N GLY A 19 2.25 -0.03 0.13
CA GLY A 19 2.69 1.32 0.48
C GLY A 19 3.38 1.33 1.85
N ALA A 20 4.42 0.53 1.99
CA ALA A 20 5.07 0.30 3.29
C ALA A 20 5.79 1.53 3.86
N HIS A 21 6.14 2.51 3.01
CA HIS A 21 6.83 3.74 3.38
C HIS A 21 8.12 3.46 4.19
N LEU A 22 8.15 3.84 5.48
CA LEU A 22 9.28 3.59 6.40
C LEU A 22 9.10 2.33 7.26
N GLY A 23 8.08 1.51 6.98
CA GLY A 23 7.88 0.19 7.59
C GLY A 23 7.31 0.23 9.01
N ASN A 24 6.46 1.22 9.32
CA ASN A 24 5.83 1.37 10.63
C ASN A 24 4.95 0.16 11.01
N HIS A 25 4.29 -0.46 10.01
CA HIS A 25 3.42 -1.62 10.22
C HIS A 25 4.22 -2.92 10.29
N ILE A 26 5.27 -3.06 9.48
CA ILE A 26 6.20 -4.21 9.47
C ILE A 26 6.63 -4.58 10.90
N ARG A 27 7.17 -3.63 11.67
CA ARG A 27 7.61 -3.88 13.04
C ARG A 27 6.48 -4.39 13.94
N ALA A 28 5.30 -3.80 13.85
CA ALA A 28 4.17 -4.18 14.69
C ALA A 28 3.68 -5.62 14.41
N TRP A 29 3.79 -6.08 13.16
CA TRP A 29 3.44 -7.44 12.76
C TRP A 29 4.55 -8.46 13.08
N LEU A 30 5.82 -8.07 12.93
CA LEU A 30 6.96 -8.88 13.40
C LEU A 30 6.91 -9.12 14.92
N ASP A 31 6.51 -8.12 15.72
CA ASP A 31 6.30 -8.26 17.18
C ASP A 31 5.14 -9.22 17.54
N LEU A 32 4.32 -9.62 16.57
CA LEU A 32 3.29 -10.66 16.68
C LEU A 32 3.75 -12.01 16.13
N GLY A 33 4.95 -12.09 15.55
CA GLY A 33 5.50 -13.29 14.92
C GLY A 33 5.00 -13.54 13.51
N ALA A 34 4.42 -12.54 12.84
CA ALA A 34 3.94 -12.65 11.48
C ALA A 34 5.09 -12.63 10.46
N ARG A 35 4.81 -13.12 9.25
CA ARG A 35 5.60 -12.89 8.04
C ARG A 35 5.02 -11.70 7.29
N VAL A 36 5.87 -10.88 6.69
CA VAL A 36 5.46 -9.64 6.04
C VAL A 36 5.98 -9.60 4.61
N VAL A 37 5.09 -9.34 3.65
CA VAL A 37 5.45 -8.89 2.30
C VAL A 37 5.14 -7.40 2.23
N ALA A 38 6.18 -6.58 2.12
CA ALA A 38 6.07 -5.13 2.07
C ALA A 38 6.39 -4.63 0.67
N VAL A 39 5.47 -3.86 0.10
CA VAL A 39 5.56 -3.33 -1.26
C VAL A 39 5.73 -1.82 -1.16
N GLU A 40 6.83 -1.32 -1.70
CA GLU A 40 7.16 0.11 -1.70
C GLU A 40 7.82 0.48 -3.03
N PRO A 41 7.19 1.33 -3.86
CA PRO A 41 7.74 1.70 -5.15
C PRO A 41 8.82 2.79 -5.10
N GLN A 42 8.92 3.59 -4.02
CA GLN A 42 9.88 4.70 -3.94
C GLN A 42 11.31 4.20 -3.63
N PRO A 43 12.30 4.41 -4.53
CA PRO A 43 13.67 3.94 -4.32
C PRO A 43 14.34 4.45 -3.04
N HIS A 44 14.05 5.71 -2.66
CA HIS A 44 14.62 6.28 -1.45
C HIS A 44 14.09 5.59 -0.19
N LEU A 45 12.80 5.26 -0.14
CA LEU A 45 12.18 4.59 1.00
C LEU A 45 12.59 3.12 1.07
N LEU A 46 12.71 2.46 -0.08
CA LEU A 46 13.28 1.11 -0.17
C LEU A 46 14.67 1.02 0.45
N THR A 47 15.53 2.01 0.23
CA THR A 47 16.88 2.04 0.84
C THR A 47 16.81 1.98 2.38
N TRP A 48 15.82 2.66 2.98
CA TRP A 48 15.59 2.60 4.42
C TRP A 48 14.98 1.27 4.86
N LEU A 49 13.99 0.76 4.12
CA LEU A 49 13.38 -0.55 4.40
C LEU A 49 14.42 -1.67 4.34
N GLU A 50 15.31 -1.67 3.34
CA GLU A 50 16.42 -2.62 3.22
C GLU A 50 17.37 -2.52 4.40
N ARG A 51 17.71 -1.29 4.83
CA ARG A 51 18.55 -1.07 6.01
C ARG A 51 17.93 -1.63 7.30
N PHE A 52 16.62 -1.50 7.47
CA PHE A 52 15.93 -1.93 8.70
C PHE A 52 15.54 -3.40 8.69
N TYR A 53 15.16 -3.94 7.52
CA TYR A 53 14.48 -5.23 7.41
C TYR A 53 15.04 -6.14 6.32
N GLY A 54 15.99 -5.69 5.50
CA GLY A 54 16.49 -6.45 4.34
C GLY A 54 17.16 -7.78 4.68
N SER A 55 17.67 -7.94 5.91
CA SER A 55 18.21 -9.20 6.43
C SER A 55 17.24 -9.99 7.32
N HIS A 56 16.02 -9.49 7.52
CA HIS A 56 15.06 -10.12 8.42
C HIS A 56 14.38 -11.31 7.71
N PRO A 57 14.48 -12.55 8.23
CA PRO A 57 14.05 -13.75 7.51
C PRO A 57 12.52 -13.85 7.30
N GLN A 58 11.75 -13.06 8.05
CA GLN A 58 10.29 -12.99 7.94
C GLN A 58 9.79 -11.80 7.11
N VAL A 59 10.68 -11.02 6.49
CA VAL A 59 10.29 -9.87 5.66
C VAL A 59 10.72 -10.09 4.23
N THR A 60 9.80 -9.86 3.29
CA THR A 60 10.09 -9.74 1.87
C THR A 60 9.78 -8.31 1.43
N LEU A 61 10.77 -7.62 0.85
CA LEU A 61 10.62 -6.26 0.33
C LEU A 61 10.50 -6.32 -1.19
N LEU A 62 9.48 -5.67 -1.74
CA LEU A 62 9.21 -5.66 -3.18
C LEU A 62 9.26 -4.23 -3.74
N PRO A 63 10.22 -3.92 -4.64
CA PRO A 63 10.42 -2.58 -5.19
C PRO A 63 9.50 -2.32 -6.38
N GLN A 64 8.20 -2.41 -6.14
CA GLN A 64 7.15 -2.30 -7.17
C GLN A 64 5.90 -1.63 -6.58
N ALA A 65 4.94 -1.31 -7.43
CA ALA A 65 3.61 -0.87 -7.01
C ALA A 65 2.59 -2.02 -7.14
N VAL A 66 1.42 -1.84 -6.53
CA VAL A 66 0.27 -2.73 -6.73
C VAL A 66 -0.84 -1.94 -7.42
N GLY A 67 -1.52 -2.56 -8.38
CA GLY A 67 -2.62 -1.96 -9.12
C GLY A 67 -3.55 -3.01 -9.72
N ALA A 68 -4.39 -2.55 -10.66
CA ALA A 68 -5.46 -3.37 -11.25
C ALA A 68 -4.94 -4.48 -12.20
N ALA A 69 -3.76 -4.27 -12.79
CA ALA A 69 -3.14 -5.20 -13.72
C ALA A 69 -1.61 -5.12 -13.61
N GLU A 70 -0.93 -6.21 -13.99
CA GLU A 70 0.53 -6.22 -14.13
C GLU A 70 0.96 -5.28 -15.27
N GLY A 71 2.11 -4.61 -15.10
CA GLY A 71 2.63 -3.71 -16.12
C GLY A 71 3.61 -2.69 -15.57
N THR A 72 3.59 -1.49 -16.13
CA THR A 72 4.42 -0.36 -15.70
C THR A 72 3.55 0.88 -15.56
N ALA A 73 3.74 1.64 -14.49
CA ALA A 73 3.07 2.91 -14.25
C ALA A 73 4.07 4.01 -13.87
N ALA A 74 3.67 5.26 -14.05
CA ALA A 74 4.47 6.40 -13.59
C ALA A 74 4.20 6.65 -12.10
N LEU A 75 5.26 6.58 -11.29
CA LEU A 75 5.26 7.05 -9.92
C LEU A 75 5.64 8.54 -9.93
N TYR A 76 4.73 9.39 -9.49
CA TYR A 76 4.96 10.83 -9.32
C TYR A 76 5.47 11.08 -7.91
N ILE A 77 6.71 11.54 -7.80
CA ILE A 77 7.41 11.75 -6.53
C ILE A 77 7.41 13.23 -6.19
N SER A 78 7.04 13.55 -4.95
CA SER A 78 7.30 14.87 -4.37
C SER A 78 8.54 14.79 -3.49
N GLN A 79 9.70 15.24 -3.98
CA GLN A 79 10.96 15.12 -3.23
C GLN A 79 10.92 15.84 -1.87
N ARG A 80 10.20 16.97 -1.80
CA ARG A 80 10.08 17.77 -0.57
C ARG A 80 9.03 17.23 0.40
N THR A 81 8.08 16.44 -0.10
CA THR A 81 7.02 15.81 0.69
C THR A 81 6.85 14.35 0.23
N PRO A 82 7.80 13.44 0.52
CA PRO A 82 7.77 12.09 -0.06
C PRO A 82 6.53 11.26 0.31
N THR A 83 5.88 11.60 1.43
CA THR A 83 4.65 10.98 1.92
C THR A 83 3.45 11.18 1.00
N VAL A 84 3.47 12.12 0.05
CA VAL A 84 2.37 12.33 -0.91
C VAL A 84 2.72 11.92 -2.33
N SER A 85 3.76 11.10 -2.49
CA SER A 85 4.10 10.52 -3.79
C SER A 85 3.04 9.48 -4.17
N THR A 86 2.59 9.49 -5.42
CA THR A 86 1.42 8.72 -5.85
C THR A 86 1.57 8.22 -7.28
N LEU A 87 0.84 7.16 -7.62
CA LEU A 87 0.62 6.74 -9.01
C LEU A 87 -0.64 7.42 -9.62
N SER A 88 -1.42 8.12 -8.79
CA SER A 88 -2.72 8.67 -9.15
C SER A 88 -2.64 10.11 -9.66
N ALA A 89 -2.62 10.28 -10.98
CA ALA A 89 -2.65 11.61 -11.58
C ALA A 89 -3.93 12.41 -11.28
N SER A 90 -5.06 11.71 -11.13
CA SER A 90 -6.34 12.30 -10.73
C SER A 90 -6.30 12.81 -9.28
N TRP A 91 -5.67 12.05 -8.38
CA TRP A 91 -5.48 12.48 -6.99
C TRP A 91 -4.65 13.75 -6.90
N MET A 92 -3.50 13.83 -7.58
CA MET A 92 -2.66 15.06 -7.61
C MET A 92 -3.47 16.30 -8.00
N LYS A 93 -4.33 16.17 -9.02
CA LYS A 93 -5.19 17.27 -9.49
C LYS A 93 -6.23 17.69 -8.45
N LEU A 94 -6.76 16.74 -7.69
CA LEU A 94 -7.82 16.98 -6.72
C LEU A 94 -7.26 17.56 -5.41
N VAL A 95 -6.16 17.00 -4.89
CA VAL A 95 -5.52 17.54 -3.68
C VAL A 95 -4.82 18.86 -3.92
N GLY A 96 -4.29 19.11 -5.13
CA GLY A 96 -3.70 20.40 -5.48
C GLY A 96 -4.69 21.58 -5.46
N GLN A 97 -5.99 21.33 -5.34
CA GLN A 97 -7.02 22.35 -5.13
C GLN A 97 -7.29 22.64 -3.65
N ASP A 98 -6.82 21.78 -2.74
CA ASP A 98 -6.94 21.96 -1.30
C ASP A 98 -5.76 22.81 -0.80
N ARG A 99 -6.06 23.81 0.05
CA ARG A 99 -5.06 24.73 0.60
C ARG A 99 -4.00 24.02 1.43
N SER A 100 -4.30 22.86 1.97
CA SER A 100 -3.37 22.05 2.78
C SER A 100 -2.23 21.47 1.95
N PHE A 101 -2.37 21.43 0.62
CA PHE A 101 -1.39 20.86 -0.31
C PHE A 101 -0.83 21.90 -1.29
N SER A 102 -1.04 23.20 -1.06
CA SER A 102 -0.65 24.27 -1.99
C SER A 102 0.86 24.36 -2.28
N ASP A 103 1.68 23.85 -1.35
CA ASP A 103 3.15 23.86 -1.45
C ASP A 103 3.72 22.52 -1.95
N VAL A 104 2.87 21.53 -2.25
CA VAL A 104 3.30 20.22 -2.76
C VAL A 104 3.60 20.32 -4.25
N VAL A 105 4.78 19.86 -4.63
CA VAL A 105 5.23 19.79 -6.02
C VAL A 105 5.67 18.35 -6.32
N TRP A 106 5.08 17.75 -7.35
CA TRP A 106 5.57 16.49 -7.93
C TRP A 106 6.52 16.83 -9.08
N ASP A 107 7.81 16.78 -8.79
CA ASP A 107 8.89 17.24 -9.67
C ASP A 107 9.53 16.10 -10.48
N THR A 108 9.22 14.86 -10.13
CA THR A 108 9.84 13.67 -10.72
C THR A 108 8.77 12.63 -11.06
N ALA A 109 8.85 12.04 -12.26
CA ALA A 109 8.05 10.88 -12.65
C ALA A 109 8.98 9.73 -13.04
N VAL A 110 8.86 8.58 -12.38
CA VAL A 110 9.71 7.40 -12.62
C VAL A 110 8.83 6.21 -13.03
N PRO A 111 9.17 5.48 -14.11
CA PRO A 111 8.46 4.25 -14.45
C PRO A 111 8.78 3.17 -13.41
N ILE A 112 7.74 2.57 -12.81
CA ILE A 112 7.84 1.53 -11.79
C ILE A 112 7.02 0.30 -12.22
N PRO A 113 7.53 -0.92 -12.02
CA PRO A 113 6.74 -2.13 -12.25
C PRO A 113 5.50 -2.18 -11.35
N VAL A 114 4.42 -2.70 -11.90
CA VAL A 114 3.13 -2.87 -11.21
C VAL A 114 2.81 -4.36 -11.18
N THR A 115 2.42 -4.86 -10.02
CA THR A 115 1.81 -6.18 -9.83
C THR A 115 0.36 -6.05 -9.36
N THR A 116 -0.31 -7.16 -9.09
CA THR A 116 -1.67 -7.17 -8.52
C THR A 116 -1.70 -7.88 -7.17
N LEU A 117 -2.73 -7.63 -6.36
CA LEU A 117 -2.93 -8.36 -5.11
C LEU A 117 -3.08 -9.87 -5.37
N ASP A 118 -3.77 -10.26 -6.45
CA ASP A 118 -3.90 -11.66 -6.82
C ASP A 118 -2.55 -12.33 -7.11
N ARG A 119 -1.64 -11.66 -7.81
CA ARG A 119 -0.30 -12.18 -8.09
C ARG A 119 0.54 -12.32 -6.82
N LEU A 120 0.41 -11.35 -5.89
CA LEU A 120 1.04 -11.48 -4.58
C LEU A 120 0.47 -12.66 -3.78
N ILE A 121 -0.84 -12.87 -3.82
CA ILE A 121 -1.49 -14.00 -3.15
C ILE A 121 -1.03 -15.33 -3.75
N GLU A 122 -0.94 -15.41 -5.07
CA GLU A 122 -0.46 -16.60 -5.78
C GLU A 122 0.98 -16.95 -5.39
N GLN A 123 1.85 -15.93 -5.28
CA GLN A 123 3.27 -16.12 -5.01
C GLN A 123 3.58 -16.38 -3.53
N TYR A 124 2.92 -15.67 -2.61
CA TYR A 124 3.28 -15.66 -1.18
C TYR A 124 2.25 -16.34 -0.28
N GLY A 125 1.05 -16.59 -0.80
CA GLY A 125 -0.09 -17.12 -0.07
C GLY A 125 -1.11 -16.03 0.30
N ARG A 126 -2.29 -16.46 0.75
CA ARG A 126 -3.37 -15.55 1.16
C ARG A 126 -3.02 -14.89 2.51
N PRO A 127 -3.01 -13.55 2.61
CA PRO A 127 -2.69 -12.86 3.85
C PRO A 127 -3.85 -12.96 4.86
N ALA A 128 -3.51 -12.98 6.14
CA ALA A 128 -4.47 -12.78 7.22
C ALA A 128 -4.88 -11.30 7.34
N PHE A 129 -3.98 -10.38 6.98
CA PHE A 129 -4.24 -8.94 7.00
C PHE A 129 -3.53 -8.23 5.84
N THR A 130 -4.20 -7.26 5.20
CA THR A 130 -3.60 -6.38 4.18
C THR A 130 -3.83 -4.91 4.53
N LYS A 131 -2.76 -4.12 4.63
CA LYS A 131 -2.85 -2.66 4.72
C LYS A 131 -2.59 -2.07 3.33
N ILE A 132 -3.40 -1.09 2.94
CA ILE A 132 -3.30 -0.37 1.67
C ILE A 132 -3.23 1.13 1.97
N ASP A 133 -2.14 1.77 1.58
CA ASP A 133 -1.93 3.20 1.79
C ASP A 133 -1.01 3.71 0.68
N VAL A 134 -1.63 4.10 -0.43
CA VAL A 134 -0.91 4.35 -1.70
C VAL A 134 -1.29 5.71 -2.27
N GLU A 135 -1.73 6.60 -1.38
CA GLU A 135 -2.00 8.01 -1.65
C GLU A 135 -2.92 8.23 -2.86
N GLY A 136 -4.13 7.66 -2.81
CA GLY A 136 -5.14 7.86 -3.84
C GLY A 136 -5.11 6.83 -4.98
N TYR A 137 -4.42 5.72 -4.80
CA TYR A 137 -4.38 4.60 -5.75
C TYR A 137 -5.02 3.31 -5.16
N GLU A 138 -5.78 3.45 -4.06
CA GLU A 138 -6.34 2.34 -3.30
C GLU A 138 -7.35 1.54 -4.11
N LEU A 139 -8.16 2.22 -4.93
CA LEU A 139 -9.18 1.57 -5.76
C LEU A 139 -8.53 0.65 -6.78
N GLU A 140 -7.46 1.09 -7.42
CA GLU A 140 -6.70 0.33 -8.41
C GLU A 140 -6.05 -0.89 -7.76
N VAL A 141 -5.50 -0.75 -6.54
CA VAL A 141 -5.03 -1.90 -5.76
C VAL A 141 -6.16 -2.92 -5.53
N LEU A 142 -7.35 -2.46 -5.13
CA LEU A 142 -8.52 -3.31 -4.88
C LEU A 142 -9.14 -3.91 -6.17
N GLN A 143 -8.94 -3.28 -7.33
CA GLN A 143 -9.33 -3.85 -8.61
C GLN A 143 -8.46 -5.05 -8.99
N GLY A 144 -7.20 -5.09 -8.53
CA GLY A 144 -6.27 -6.21 -8.73
C GLY A 144 -6.47 -7.39 -7.78
N LEU A 145 -7.55 -7.38 -6.99
CA LEU A 145 -7.93 -8.45 -6.07
C LEU A 145 -9.22 -9.10 -6.59
N SER A 146 -9.25 -10.43 -6.79
CA SER A 146 -10.43 -11.15 -7.29
C SER A 146 -11.20 -11.91 -6.21
N GLN A 147 -10.66 -12.00 -5.00
CA GLN A 147 -11.25 -12.76 -3.89
C GLN A 147 -11.24 -11.96 -2.59
N PRO A 148 -12.17 -12.22 -1.66
CA PRO A 148 -12.17 -11.51 -0.39
C PRO A 148 -10.95 -11.90 0.46
N LEU A 149 -10.46 -10.96 1.26
CA LEU A 149 -9.44 -11.20 2.27
C LEU A 149 -10.07 -11.32 3.66
N PRO A 150 -9.45 -12.04 4.61
CA PRO A 150 -9.97 -12.15 5.97
C PRO A 150 -10.12 -10.80 6.67
N ALA A 151 -9.16 -9.89 6.47
CA ALA A 151 -9.20 -8.52 6.96
C ALA A 151 -8.30 -7.63 6.12
N LEU A 152 -8.68 -6.35 5.98
CA LEU A 152 -7.85 -5.32 5.38
C LEU A 152 -8.17 -3.94 5.95
N SER A 153 -7.27 -2.99 5.74
CA SER A 153 -7.49 -1.56 5.98
C SER A 153 -6.97 -0.76 4.80
N PHE A 154 -7.67 0.30 4.42
CA PHE A 154 -7.14 1.30 3.50
C PHE A 154 -7.18 2.70 4.11
N GLU A 155 -6.22 3.56 3.76
CA GLU A 155 -6.19 4.95 4.19
C GLU A 155 -6.92 5.86 3.20
N TYR A 156 -7.50 6.95 3.70
CA TYR A 156 -8.09 7.98 2.86
C TYR A 156 -8.01 9.33 3.59
N ILE A 157 -7.95 10.40 2.80
CA ILE A 157 -8.07 11.77 3.32
C ILE A 157 -9.45 12.34 2.97
N VAL A 158 -9.96 13.22 3.83
CA VAL A 158 -11.31 13.82 3.71
C VAL A 158 -11.49 14.53 2.37
N ALA A 159 -10.44 15.14 1.83
CA ALA A 159 -10.45 15.84 0.54
C ALA A 159 -10.88 14.94 -0.64
N VAL A 160 -10.61 13.63 -0.59
CA VAL A 160 -10.93 12.66 -1.66
C VAL A 160 -11.97 11.62 -1.23
N ARG A 161 -12.96 12.02 -0.42
CA ARG A 161 -13.99 11.11 0.12
C ARG A 161 -14.66 10.22 -0.94
N GLU A 162 -14.91 10.73 -2.15
CA GLU A 162 -15.53 9.95 -3.24
C GLU A 162 -14.68 8.74 -3.68
N MET A 163 -13.36 8.85 -3.60
CA MET A 163 -12.45 7.73 -3.89
C MET A 163 -12.58 6.63 -2.83
N ALA A 164 -12.72 7.03 -1.55
CA ALA A 164 -12.98 6.08 -0.46
C ALA A 164 -14.33 5.37 -0.63
N LEU A 165 -15.37 6.07 -1.07
CA LEU A 165 -16.67 5.45 -1.37
C LEU A 165 -16.55 4.40 -2.49
N SER A 166 -15.77 4.70 -3.53
CA SER A 166 -15.51 3.76 -4.62
C SER A 166 -14.78 2.50 -4.15
N CYS A 167 -13.84 2.63 -3.20
CA CYS A 167 -13.19 1.50 -2.55
C CYS A 167 -14.18 0.63 -1.78
N LEU A 168 -15.10 1.25 -1.02
CA LEU A 168 -16.13 0.52 -0.28
C LEU A 168 -17.08 -0.25 -1.22
N GLU A 169 -17.50 0.35 -2.33
CA GLU A 169 -18.32 -0.35 -3.33
C GLU A 169 -17.56 -1.53 -3.96
N ARG A 170 -16.27 -1.37 -4.24
CA ARG A 170 -15.43 -2.48 -4.72
C ARG A 170 -15.34 -3.61 -3.69
N LEU A 171 -15.17 -3.30 -2.41
CA LEU A 171 -15.10 -4.30 -1.34
C LEU A 171 -16.41 -5.08 -1.18
N LYS A 172 -17.56 -4.40 -1.26
CA LYS A 172 -18.88 -5.05 -1.21
C LYS A 172 -19.09 -6.08 -2.33
N GLN A 173 -18.47 -5.87 -3.50
CA GLN A 173 -18.51 -6.83 -4.61
C GLN A 173 -17.64 -8.06 -4.35
N LEU A 174 -16.60 -7.94 -3.51
CA LEU A 174 -15.67 -9.03 -3.18
C LEU A 174 -16.19 -9.94 -2.07
N GLY A 175 -16.96 -9.40 -1.13
CA GLY A 175 -17.53 -10.18 -0.03
C GLY A 175 -18.21 -9.32 1.02
N ALA A 176 -18.70 -9.98 2.07
CA ALA A 176 -19.22 -9.31 3.25
C ALA A 176 -18.03 -8.85 4.12
N TYR A 177 -17.75 -7.55 4.09
CA TYR A 177 -16.79 -6.85 4.95
C TYR A 177 -17.54 -5.97 5.96
#